data_AF-A0A1V5H3A3-F1
#
_entry.id   AF-A0A1V5H3A3-F1
#
_cell.length_a   1.000
_cell.length_b   1.000
_cell.length_c   1.000
_cell.angle_alpha   90.00
_cell.angle_beta   90.00
_cell.angle_gamma   90.00
#
_symmetry.space_group_name_H-M   'P 1'
#
loop_
_entity.id
_entity.type
_entity.pdbx_description
1 polymer ?
#
loop_
_entity_poly.entity_id
_entity_poly.type
_entity_poly.pdbx_seq_one_letter_code
_entity_poly.pdbx_strand_id
1 'polypeptide(L)'
;MRAHLGLRTWSPVMFAIVLLMGLGAIAGFFRVRRSIDVILRDRFEGLLSAQQMAAVLDNTERQIVAFVVGDGEAAPGLPFPDPASEVAQGIGRLRGTSRDDDSRRAVVAIEQAWAAYQATARDFRERFEQGETAECRALYRDRLSLDSHRLKAAVGSFITLNQEAVRQTREDAAVEARRWFFAMGGITLVGLISTILFSQQVVSLIIRPLQRQSRTIDRVTFGEIELRLPPEREGALNSLADSANRLIENYEAIHEDGRHQIKAERRYSLALVEAFRVPALLLDGNGSLIVSNSAARELFTGTDGRARLEALTAALGNGAAPATIQLADRTYRAECRPCGQIRGFTGRVVLLEPA
;
A
#
# COMPACT_ATOMS: atom_id res chain seq x y z
N MET A 1 -0.80 -12.20 -27.57
CA MET A 1 -2.06 -12.78 -27.05
C MET A 1 -2.03 -13.20 -25.57
N ARG A 2 -1.04 -13.95 -25.05
CA ARG A 2 -1.01 -14.36 -23.61
C ARG A 2 -0.81 -13.23 -22.57
N ALA A 3 -0.21 -12.08 -22.94
CA ALA A 3 0.13 -11.02 -21.98
C ALA A 3 -0.98 -9.97 -21.76
N HIS A 4 -1.82 -9.68 -22.77
CA HIS A 4 -2.99 -8.77 -22.63
C HIS A 4 -4.08 -9.38 -21.74
N LEU A 5 -4.12 -10.70 -21.60
CA LEU A 5 -4.94 -11.35 -20.58
C LEU A 5 -4.41 -11.08 -19.17
N GLY A 6 -3.10 -10.91 -18.95
CA GLY A 6 -2.52 -10.75 -17.62
C GLY A 6 -2.99 -9.48 -16.91
N LEU A 7 -2.63 -8.29 -17.38
CA LEU A 7 -2.93 -7.08 -16.61
C LEU A 7 -4.45 -6.77 -16.50
N ARG A 8 -5.23 -7.09 -17.55
CA ARG A 8 -6.68 -6.87 -17.57
C ARG A 8 -7.47 -7.85 -16.70
N THR A 9 -6.98 -9.08 -16.50
CA THR A 9 -7.64 -10.05 -15.61
C THR A 9 -7.16 -9.93 -14.16
N TRP A 10 -5.94 -9.47 -13.91
CA TRP A 10 -5.38 -9.43 -12.55
C TRP A 10 -5.81 -8.21 -11.73
N SER A 11 -6.09 -7.07 -12.36
CA SER A 11 -6.65 -5.88 -11.66
C SER A 11 -7.99 -6.17 -10.95
N PRO A 12 -9.03 -6.71 -11.62
CA PRO A 12 -10.28 -7.05 -10.94
C PRO A 12 -10.10 -8.18 -9.92
N VAL A 13 -9.16 -9.11 -10.12
CA VAL A 13 -8.84 -10.16 -9.15
C VAL A 13 -8.23 -9.60 -7.87
N MET A 14 -7.27 -8.66 -7.96
CA MET A 14 -6.72 -7.98 -6.78
C MET A 14 -7.79 -7.19 -6.03
N PHE A 15 -8.62 -6.42 -6.74
CA PHE A 15 -9.73 -5.71 -6.12
C PHE A 15 -10.71 -6.67 -5.44
N ALA A 16 -11.04 -7.80 -6.07
CA ALA A 16 -11.90 -8.81 -5.47
C ALA A 16 -11.27 -9.43 -4.22
N ILE A 17 -9.95 -9.69 -4.21
CA ILE A 17 -9.24 -10.21 -3.02
C ILE A 17 -9.25 -9.20 -1.89
N VAL A 18 -8.93 -7.92 -2.16
CA VAL A 18 -8.96 -6.86 -1.14
C VAL A 18 -10.38 -6.66 -0.60
N LEU A 19 -11.38 -6.69 -1.47
CA LEU A 19 -12.78 -6.59 -1.07
C LEU A 19 -13.21 -7.79 -0.20
N LEU A 20 -12.82 -9.01 -0.58
CA LEU A 20 -13.07 -10.23 0.20
C LEU A 20 -12.36 -10.18 1.56
N MET A 21 -11.13 -9.67 1.63
CA MET A 21 -10.42 -9.44 2.89
C MET A 21 -11.16 -8.45 3.78
N GLY A 22 -11.59 -7.31 3.22
CA GLY A 22 -12.36 -6.30 3.95
C GLY A 22 -13.69 -6.83 4.47
N LEU A 23 -14.46 -7.50 3.61
CA LEU A 23 -15.73 -8.13 3.98
C LEU A 23 -15.54 -9.23 5.02
N GLY A 24 -14.51 -10.06 4.88
CA GLY A 24 -14.15 -11.11 5.83
C GLY A 24 -13.79 -10.56 7.21
N ALA A 25 -13.00 -9.49 7.26
CA ALA A 25 -12.64 -8.81 8.51
C ALA A 25 -13.87 -8.22 9.22
N ILE A 26 -14.76 -7.56 8.46
CA ILE A 26 -16.00 -6.99 8.98
C ILE A 26 -16.93 -8.10 9.51
N ALA A 27 -17.13 -9.17 8.73
CA ALA A 27 -17.97 -10.31 9.12
C ALA A 27 -17.43 -11.00 10.39
N GLY A 28 -16.10 -11.18 10.47
CA GLY A 28 -15.43 -11.73 11.65
C GLY A 28 -15.68 -10.87 12.89
N PHE A 29 -15.54 -9.55 12.76
CA PHE A 29 -15.79 -8.60 13.85
C PHE A 29 -17.23 -8.64 14.37
N PHE A 30 -18.22 -8.63 13.48
CA PHE A 30 -19.63 -8.69 13.88
C PHE A 30 -20.03 -10.02 14.53
N ARG A 31 -19.40 -11.14 14.12
CA ARG A 31 -19.70 -12.46 14.70
C ARG A 31 -19.13 -12.63 16.10
N VAL A 32 -17.88 -12.18 16.32
CA VAL A 32 -17.26 -12.17 17.65
C VAL A 32 -18.11 -11.34 18.62
N ARG A 33 -18.51 -10.13 18.21
CA ARG A 33 -19.37 -9.25 19.00
C ARG A 33 -20.70 -9.90 19.39
N ARG A 34 -21.37 -10.57 18.45
CA ARG A 34 -22.69 -11.18 18.70
C ARG A 34 -22.63 -12.40 19.63
N SER A 35 -21.55 -13.17 19.60
CA SER A 35 -21.37 -14.34 20.48
C SER A 35 -21.13 -13.95 21.95
N ILE A 36 -20.53 -12.78 22.19
CA ILE A 36 -20.13 -12.33 23.51
C ILE A 36 -21.29 -11.64 24.25
N ASP A 37 -22.06 -10.76 23.58
CA ASP A 37 -22.97 -9.84 24.31
C ASP A 37 -24.26 -10.49 24.85
N VAL A 38 -24.83 -11.49 24.16
CA VAL A 38 -26.20 -11.97 24.48
C VAL A 38 -26.22 -13.33 25.19
N ILE A 39 -25.21 -14.17 24.99
CA ILE A 39 -25.19 -15.51 25.61
C ILE A 39 -24.50 -15.48 26.97
N LEU A 40 -23.42 -14.69 27.14
CA LEU A 40 -22.75 -14.58 28.43
C LEU A 40 -23.60 -13.78 29.43
N ARG A 41 -24.15 -12.63 29.03
CA ARG A 41 -24.82 -11.72 29.98
C ARG A 41 -25.97 -12.38 30.73
N ASP A 42 -26.91 -12.97 29.99
CA ASP A 42 -28.09 -13.59 30.60
C ASP A 42 -27.73 -14.83 31.44
N ARG A 43 -26.76 -15.65 30.97
CA ARG A 43 -26.30 -16.83 31.74
C ARG A 43 -25.52 -16.43 33.00
N PHE A 44 -24.73 -15.36 32.95
CA PHE A 44 -24.03 -14.83 34.14
C PHE A 44 -25.00 -14.23 35.16
N GLU A 45 -26.02 -13.52 34.71
CA GLU A 45 -27.04 -12.96 35.58
C GLU A 45 -27.87 -14.04 36.28
N GLY A 46 -28.24 -15.10 35.55
CA GLY A 46 -28.90 -16.29 36.12
C GLY A 46 -28.00 -17.00 37.14
N LEU A 47 -26.72 -17.22 36.81
CA LEU A 47 -25.75 -17.86 37.70
C LEU A 47 -25.56 -17.05 39.01
N LEU A 48 -25.41 -15.73 38.91
CA LEU A 48 -25.26 -14.86 40.07
C LEU A 48 -26.50 -14.89 40.95
N SER A 49 -27.69 -14.86 40.34
CA SER A 49 -28.96 -14.93 41.08
C SER A 49 -29.09 -16.26 41.84
N ALA A 50 -28.72 -17.39 41.22
CA ALA A 50 -28.73 -18.69 41.88
C ALA A 50 -27.72 -18.79 43.03
N GLN A 51 -26.51 -18.22 42.87
CA GLN A 51 -25.52 -18.17 43.94
C GLN A 51 -25.97 -17.32 45.13
N GLN A 52 -26.61 -16.17 44.86
CA GLN A 52 -27.20 -15.34 45.91
C GLN A 52 -28.29 -16.10 46.66
N MET A 53 -29.19 -16.80 45.96
CA MET A 53 -30.21 -17.64 46.59
C MET A 53 -29.59 -18.73 47.48
N ALA A 54 -28.55 -19.42 47.00
CA ALA A 54 -27.86 -20.44 47.79
C ALA A 54 -27.27 -19.85 49.09
N ALA A 55 -26.63 -18.68 49.01
CA ALA A 55 -26.07 -17.99 50.18
C ALA A 55 -27.14 -17.58 51.20
N VAL A 56 -28.28 -17.06 50.72
CA VAL A 56 -29.44 -16.72 51.58
C VAL A 56 -29.95 -17.97 52.29
N LEU A 57 -30.15 -19.07 51.56
CA LEU A 57 -30.60 -20.34 52.13
C LEU A 57 -29.61 -20.92 53.14
N ASP A 58 -28.31 -20.82 52.90
CA ASP A 58 -27.26 -21.22 53.86
C ASP A 58 -27.23 -20.35 55.11
N ASN A 59 -27.51 -19.05 54.98
CA ASN A 59 -27.60 -18.16 56.14
C ASN A 59 -28.86 -18.43 56.97
N THR A 60 -30.02 -18.57 56.32
CA THR A 60 -31.28 -18.90 56.97
C THR A 60 -31.20 -20.24 57.70
N GLU A 61 -30.64 -21.28 57.07
CA GLU A 61 -30.51 -22.58 57.73
C GLU A 61 -29.59 -22.52 58.95
N ARG A 62 -28.47 -21.79 58.88
CA ARG A 62 -27.58 -21.58 60.03
C ARG A 62 -28.30 -20.91 61.21
N GLN A 63 -29.14 -19.93 60.94
CA GLN A 63 -29.94 -19.25 61.96
C GLN A 63 -31.00 -20.17 62.56
N ILE A 64 -31.69 -20.96 61.73
CA ILE A 64 -32.67 -21.96 62.20
C ILE A 64 -31.96 -23.04 63.06
N VAL A 65 -30.80 -23.53 62.64
CA VAL A 65 -30.01 -24.52 63.41
C VAL A 65 -29.55 -23.94 64.74
N ALA A 66 -29.00 -22.72 64.74
CA ALA A 66 -28.57 -22.06 65.97
C ALA A 66 -29.73 -21.94 66.98
N PHE A 67 -30.95 -21.69 66.49
CA PHE A 67 -32.16 -21.69 67.31
C PHE A 67 -32.55 -23.09 67.80
N VAL A 68 -32.60 -24.09 66.91
CA VAL A 68 -33.00 -25.48 67.21
C VAL A 68 -32.03 -26.16 68.18
N VAL A 69 -30.73 -25.84 68.11
CA VAL A 69 -29.66 -26.46 68.91
C VAL A 69 -29.33 -25.66 70.17
N GLY A 70 -29.61 -24.35 70.20
CA GLY A 70 -29.37 -23.50 71.37
C GLY A 70 -30.20 -23.90 72.60
N ASP A 71 -29.65 -23.67 73.79
CA ASP A 71 -30.19 -24.06 75.11
C ASP A 71 -31.39 -23.20 75.58
N GLY A 72 -32.36 -22.95 74.72
CA GLY A 72 -33.66 -22.40 75.14
C GLY A 72 -33.68 -20.91 75.50
N GLU A 73 -32.54 -20.24 75.63
CA GLU A 73 -32.47 -18.78 75.50
C GLU A 73 -32.46 -18.41 74.01
N ALA A 74 -33.60 -18.67 73.35
CA ALA A 74 -33.96 -17.88 72.19
C ALA A 74 -33.85 -16.42 72.63
N ALA A 75 -32.83 -15.69 72.18
CA ALA A 75 -32.70 -14.27 72.50
C ALA A 75 -34.07 -13.62 72.24
N PRO A 76 -34.82 -13.22 73.29
CA PRO A 76 -36.20 -12.84 73.13
C PRO A 76 -36.26 -11.63 72.21
N GLY A 77 -36.87 -11.79 71.04
CA GLY A 77 -37.01 -10.70 70.05
C GLY A 77 -36.13 -10.79 68.81
N LEU A 78 -35.35 -11.86 68.58
CA LEU A 78 -34.78 -12.07 67.24
C LEU A 78 -35.87 -12.56 66.26
N PRO A 79 -36.14 -11.83 65.16
CA PRO A 79 -37.15 -12.23 64.20
C PRO A 79 -36.73 -13.53 63.50
N PHE A 80 -37.70 -14.42 63.24
CA PHE A 80 -37.46 -15.60 62.42
C PHE A 80 -36.94 -15.16 61.03
N PRO A 81 -35.83 -15.72 60.52
CA PRO A 81 -35.29 -15.34 59.22
C PRO A 81 -36.29 -15.61 58.12
N ASP A 82 -36.58 -14.57 57.32
CA ASP A 82 -37.50 -14.67 56.20
C ASP A 82 -36.76 -14.56 54.86
N PRO A 83 -36.34 -15.69 54.26
CA PRO A 83 -35.70 -15.66 52.94
C PRO A 83 -36.70 -15.39 51.81
N ALA A 84 -38.00 -15.22 52.09
CA ALA A 84 -39.01 -15.36 51.05
C ALA A 84 -38.94 -14.31 49.97
N SER A 85 -38.65 -13.06 50.32
CA SER A 85 -38.55 -11.97 49.34
C SER A 85 -37.34 -12.16 48.41
N GLU A 86 -36.17 -12.48 48.98
CA GLU A 86 -34.91 -12.64 48.24
C GLU A 86 -34.94 -13.88 47.33
N VAL A 87 -35.46 -15.00 47.83
CA VAL A 87 -35.61 -16.23 47.04
C VAL A 87 -36.65 -16.07 45.94
N ALA A 88 -37.79 -15.41 46.22
CA ALA A 88 -38.79 -15.14 45.18
C ALA A 88 -38.27 -14.21 44.09
N GLN A 89 -37.53 -13.15 44.45
CA GLN A 89 -36.85 -12.29 43.48
C GLN A 89 -35.80 -13.06 42.68
N GLY A 90 -35.05 -13.95 43.34
CA GLY A 90 -34.12 -14.87 42.68
C GLY A 90 -34.79 -15.73 41.64
N ILE A 91 -35.87 -16.43 41.99
CA ILE A 91 -36.68 -17.25 41.07
C ILE A 91 -37.20 -16.42 39.89
N GLY A 92 -37.69 -15.20 40.14
CA GLY A 92 -38.12 -14.27 39.10
C GLY A 92 -37.02 -13.96 38.08
N ARG A 93 -35.80 -13.68 38.57
CA ARG A 93 -34.61 -13.46 37.73
C ARG A 93 -34.20 -14.72 36.96
N LEU A 94 -34.26 -15.90 37.59
CA LEU A 94 -33.97 -17.17 36.92
C LEU A 94 -34.96 -17.45 35.78
N ARG A 95 -36.25 -17.14 35.98
CA ARG A 95 -37.28 -17.26 34.93
C ARG A 95 -36.99 -16.32 33.75
N GLY A 96 -36.55 -15.08 34.01
CA GLY A 96 -36.22 -14.10 32.97
C GLY A 96 -34.96 -14.42 32.16
N THR A 97 -34.00 -15.14 32.77
CA THR A 97 -32.70 -15.47 32.16
C THR A 97 -32.65 -16.85 31.50
N SER A 98 -33.58 -17.74 31.82
CA SER A 98 -33.62 -19.11 31.28
C SER A 98 -34.14 -19.15 29.84
N ARG A 99 -33.26 -19.49 28.89
CA ARG A 99 -33.60 -19.56 27.44
C ARG A 99 -33.73 -20.97 26.87
N ASP A 100 -33.07 -21.95 27.46
CA ASP A 100 -33.10 -23.35 27.01
C ASP A 100 -34.06 -24.22 27.84
N ASP A 101 -34.46 -25.36 27.27
CA ASP A 101 -35.42 -26.29 27.88
C ASP A 101 -34.94 -26.84 29.22
N ASP A 102 -33.65 -27.10 29.34
CA ASP A 102 -33.03 -27.66 30.55
C ASP A 102 -33.06 -26.63 31.69
N SER A 103 -32.70 -25.39 31.40
CA SER A 103 -32.78 -24.27 32.35
C SER A 103 -34.20 -24.02 32.80
N ARG A 104 -35.17 -24.05 31.87
CA ARG A 104 -36.61 -23.91 32.22
C ARG A 104 -37.09 -25.03 33.13
N ARG A 105 -36.70 -26.28 32.86
CA ARG A 105 -37.01 -27.43 33.73
C ARG A 105 -36.39 -27.29 35.12
N ALA A 106 -35.15 -26.83 35.19
CA ALA A 106 -34.46 -26.59 36.46
C ALA A 106 -35.14 -25.48 37.28
N VAL A 107 -35.61 -24.39 36.65
CA VAL A 107 -36.38 -23.35 37.35
C VAL A 107 -37.70 -23.90 37.92
N VAL A 108 -38.42 -24.72 37.15
CA VAL A 108 -39.66 -25.36 37.65
C VAL A 108 -39.37 -26.26 38.85
N ALA A 109 -38.26 -27.01 38.84
CA ALA A 109 -37.86 -27.83 39.98
C ALA A 109 -37.54 -26.98 41.22
N ILE A 110 -36.88 -25.82 41.04
CA ILE A 110 -36.63 -24.86 42.12
C ILE A 110 -37.96 -24.29 42.66
N GLU A 111 -38.90 -23.92 41.79
CA GLU A 111 -40.22 -23.42 42.20
C GLU A 111 -40.99 -24.44 43.04
N GLN A 112 -40.98 -25.71 42.63
CA GLN A 112 -41.63 -26.80 43.36
C GLN A 112 -40.97 -27.05 44.72
N ALA A 113 -39.64 -27.11 44.77
CA ALA A 113 -38.90 -27.28 46.02
C ALA A 113 -39.10 -26.09 46.96
N TRP A 114 -39.19 -24.88 46.42
CA TRP A 114 -39.44 -23.65 47.17
C TRP A 114 -40.85 -23.63 47.77
N ALA A 115 -41.87 -24.04 47.02
CA ALA A 115 -43.23 -24.15 47.52
C ALA A 115 -43.34 -25.17 48.67
N ALA A 116 -42.66 -26.31 48.56
CA ALA A 116 -42.58 -27.31 49.62
C ALA A 116 -41.89 -26.74 50.88
N TYR A 117 -40.73 -26.11 50.70
CA TYR A 117 -40.01 -25.44 51.80
C TYR A 117 -40.88 -24.38 52.49
N GLN A 118 -41.58 -23.53 51.75
CA GLN A 118 -42.44 -22.50 52.32
C GLN A 118 -43.58 -23.08 53.16
N ALA A 119 -44.20 -24.18 52.71
CA ALA A 119 -45.27 -24.82 53.45
C ALA A 119 -44.77 -25.33 54.81
N THR A 120 -43.62 -26.01 54.82
CA THR A 120 -43.00 -26.52 56.05
C THR A 120 -42.45 -25.40 56.94
N ALA A 121 -41.87 -24.34 56.35
CA ALA A 121 -41.34 -23.19 57.09
C ALA A 121 -42.45 -22.36 57.76
N ARG A 122 -43.66 -22.32 57.20
CA ARG A 122 -44.82 -21.66 57.81
C ARG A 122 -45.29 -22.39 59.05
N ASP A 123 -45.47 -23.72 58.97
CA ASP A 123 -45.82 -24.57 60.13
C ASP A 123 -44.74 -24.45 61.22
N PHE A 124 -43.46 -24.41 60.84
CA PHE A 124 -42.36 -24.16 61.79
C PHE A 124 -42.47 -22.79 62.46
N ARG A 125 -42.76 -21.72 61.71
CA ARG A 125 -42.89 -20.36 62.26
C ARG A 125 -44.07 -20.25 63.22
N GLU A 126 -45.22 -20.81 62.87
CA GLU A 126 -46.42 -20.78 63.72
C GLU A 126 -46.18 -21.45 65.08
N ARG A 127 -45.56 -22.64 65.09
CA ARG A 127 -45.19 -23.34 66.33
C ARG A 127 -44.09 -22.63 67.10
N PHE A 128 -43.17 -21.97 66.39
CA PHE A 128 -42.13 -21.17 67.00
C PHE A 128 -42.70 -19.98 67.77
N GLU A 129 -43.66 -19.26 67.17
CA GLU A 129 -44.36 -18.13 67.81
C GLU A 129 -45.20 -18.57 69.02
N GLN A 130 -45.67 -19.83 69.03
CA GLN A 130 -46.39 -20.44 70.16
C GLN A 130 -45.47 -20.95 71.27
N GLY A 131 -44.14 -20.92 71.09
CA GLY A 131 -43.16 -21.35 72.08
C GLY A 131 -42.97 -22.88 72.18
N GLU A 132 -43.43 -23.63 71.17
CA GLU A 132 -43.42 -25.10 71.17
C GLU A 132 -42.05 -25.67 70.74
N THR A 133 -41.02 -25.44 71.55
CA THR A 133 -39.62 -25.73 71.15
C THR A 133 -39.37 -27.22 70.84
N ALA A 134 -40.01 -28.16 71.56
CA ALA A 134 -39.84 -29.58 71.31
C ALA A 134 -40.42 -30.00 69.95
N GLU A 135 -41.58 -29.47 69.58
CA GLU A 135 -42.24 -29.74 68.30
C GLU A 135 -41.50 -29.08 67.14
N CYS A 136 -41.01 -27.85 67.32
CA CYS A 136 -40.14 -27.18 66.35
C CYS A 136 -38.89 -28.02 66.04
N ARG A 137 -38.24 -28.58 67.07
CA ARG A 137 -37.06 -29.45 66.88
C ARG A 137 -37.38 -30.71 66.11
N ALA A 138 -38.55 -31.33 66.32
CA ALA A 138 -38.99 -32.49 65.56
C ALA A 138 -39.30 -32.12 64.10
N LEU A 139 -40.09 -31.05 63.90
CA LEU A 139 -40.48 -30.57 62.56
C LEU A 139 -39.26 -30.16 61.71
N TYR A 140 -38.26 -29.53 62.34
CA TYR A 140 -37.00 -29.21 61.66
C TYR A 140 -36.28 -30.47 61.17
N ARG A 141 -36.11 -31.45 62.07
CA ARG A 141 -35.35 -32.66 61.81
C ARG A 141 -36.02 -33.55 60.76
N ASP A 142 -37.35 -33.62 60.78
CA ASP A 142 -38.10 -34.58 59.97
C ASP A 142 -38.50 -34.02 58.61
N ARG A 143 -38.77 -32.70 58.51
CA ARG A 143 -39.29 -32.10 57.27
C ARG A 143 -38.48 -30.89 56.79
N LEU A 144 -38.27 -29.87 57.64
CA LEU A 144 -37.72 -28.60 57.16
C LEU A 144 -36.29 -28.74 56.63
N SER A 145 -35.45 -29.53 57.30
CA SER A 145 -34.09 -29.84 56.84
C SER A 145 -34.09 -30.59 55.50
N LEU A 146 -35.01 -31.54 55.32
CA LEU A 146 -35.15 -32.29 54.07
C LEU A 146 -35.58 -31.39 52.90
N ASP A 147 -36.58 -30.53 53.11
CA ASP A 147 -37.04 -29.59 52.09
C ASP A 147 -35.99 -28.51 51.79
N SER A 148 -35.25 -28.04 52.80
CA SER A 148 -34.08 -27.16 52.65
C SER A 148 -33.02 -27.82 51.75
N HIS A 149 -32.65 -29.07 52.03
CA HIS A 149 -31.69 -29.81 51.21
C HIS A 149 -32.17 -30.02 49.77
N ARG A 150 -33.45 -30.33 49.56
CA ARG A 150 -34.04 -30.47 48.22
C ARG A 150 -33.97 -29.17 47.44
N LEU A 151 -34.31 -28.05 48.07
CA LEU A 151 -34.22 -26.73 47.45
C LEU A 151 -32.78 -26.37 47.09
N LYS A 152 -31.83 -26.55 48.03
CA LYS A 152 -30.41 -26.32 47.77
C LYS A 152 -29.87 -27.21 46.66
N ALA A 153 -30.29 -28.48 46.60
CA ALA A 153 -29.91 -29.39 45.53
C ALA A 153 -30.46 -28.94 44.17
N ALA A 154 -31.70 -28.45 44.11
CA ALA A 154 -32.29 -27.90 42.89
C ALA A 154 -31.55 -26.64 42.41
N VAL A 155 -31.24 -25.72 43.32
CA VAL A 155 -30.44 -24.51 43.02
C VAL A 155 -29.02 -24.88 42.58
N GLY A 156 -28.37 -25.81 43.27
CA GLY A 156 -27.04 -26.32 42.91
C GLY A 156 -27.03 -26.98 41.53
N SER A 157 -28.04 -27.77 41.21
CA SER A 157 -28.19 -28.38 39.88
C SER A 157 -28.33 -27.32 38.77
N PHE A 158 -29.08 -26.24 39.03
CA PHE A 158 -29.18 -25.12 38.09
C PHE A 158 -27.83 -24.41 37.89
N ILE A 159 -27.06 -24.21 38.97
CA ILE A 159 -25.71 -23.64 38.91
C ILE A 159 -24.79 -24.52 38.05
N THR A 160 -24.74 -25.82 38.31
CA THR A 160 -23.90 -26.76 37.55
C THR A 160 -24.28 -26.81 36.08
N LEU A 161 -25.58 -26.86 35.78
CA LEU A 161 -26.09 -26.84 34.40
C LEU A 161 -25.63 -25.57 33.66
N ASN A 162 -25.76 -24.40 34.30
CA ASN A 162 -25.34 -23.14 33.69
C ASN A 162 -23.82 -23.04 33.52
N GLN A 163 -23.04 -23.53 34.50
CA GLN A 163 -21.59 -23.56 34.40
C GLN A 163 -21.10 -24.43 33.25
N GLU A 164 -21.69 -25.62 33.08
CA GLU A 164 -21.33 -26.53 31.98
C GLU A 164 -21.73 -25.94 30.62
N ALA A 165 -22.92 -25.34 30.52
CA ALA A 165 -23.34 -24.65 29.30
C ALA A 165 -22.41 -23.48 28.94
N VAL A 166 -21.94 -22.70 29.92
CA VAL A 166 -20.95 -21.64 29.70
C VAL A 166 -19.61 -22.23 29.26
N ARG A 167 -19.18 -23.36 29.83
CA ARG A 167 -17.93 -24.04 29.44
C ARG A 167 -17.99 -24.52 27.98
N GLN A 168 -19.07 -25.21 27.61
CA GLN A 168 -19.28 -25.67 26.23
C GLN A 168 -19.32 -24.50 25.23
N THR A 169 -20.03 -23.42 25.57
CA THR A 169 -20.08 -22.22 24.72
C THR A 169 -18.68 -21.63 24.50
N ARG A 170 -17.80 -21.65 25.51
CA ARG A 170 -16.41 -21.19 25.37
C ARG A 170 -15.58 -22.11 24.48
N GLU A 171 -15.74 -23.42 24.60
CA GLU A 171 -15.05 -24.40 23.77
C GLU A 171 -15.47 -24.28 22.30
N ASP A 172 -16.77 -24.16 22.03
CA ASP A 172 -17.30 -23.93 20.68
C ASP A 172 -16.79 -22.61 20.08
N ALA A 173 -16.81 -21.53 20.87
CA ALA A 173 -16.26 -20.24 20.46
C ALA A 173 -14.75 -20.33 20.15
N ALA A 174 -13.99 -21.11 20.92
CA ALA A 174 -12.55 -21.31 20.68
C ALA A 174 -12.29 -22.10 19.39
N VAL A 175 -13.07 -23.15 19.11
CA VAL A 175 -12.96 -23.93 17.88
C VAL A 175 -13.34 -23.08 16.67
N GLU A 176 -14.43 -22.31 16.74
CA GLU A 176 -14.82 -21.41 15.67
C GLU A 176 -13.78 -20.30 15.46
N ALA A 177 -13.27 -19.68 16.52
CA ALA A 177 -12.19 -18.70 16.44
C ALA A 177 -10.94 -19.28 15.76
N ARG A 178 -10.58 -20.53 16.06
CA ARG A 178 -9.43 -21.20 15.43
C ARG A 178 -9.64 -21.45 13.94
N ARG A 179 -10.85 -21.87 13.53
CA ARG A 179 -11.21 -22.02 12.11
C ARG A 179 -11.09 -20.69 11.35
N TRP A 180 -11.61 -19.61 11.93
CA TRP A 180 -11.51 -18.27 11.35
C TRP A 180 -10.08 -17.74 11.31
N PHE A 181 -9.27 -18.02 12.34
CA PHE A 181 -7.86 -17.67 12.34
C PHE A 181 -7.11 -18.31 11.16
N PHE A 182 -7.33 -19.61 10.92
CA PHE A 182 -6.73 -20.29 9.77
C PHE A 182 -7.29 -19.79 8.44
N ALA A 183 -8.59 -19.53 8.34
CA ALA A 183 -9.20 -18.98 7.13
C ALA A 183 -8.62 -17.60 6.79
N MET A 184 -8.53 -16.70 7.79
CA MET A 184 -7.98 -15.35 7.61
C MET A 184 -6.48 -15.39 7.30
N GLY A 185 -5.73 -16.29 7.95
CA GLY A 185 -4.32 -16.54 7.64
C GLY A 185 -4.13 -16.99 6.20
N GLY A 186 -4.98 -17.90 5.71
CA GLY A 186 -4.98 -18.36 4.31
C GLY A 186 -5.25 -17.22 3.32
N ILE A 187 -6.29 -16.42 3.56
CA ILE A 187 -6.62 -15.27 2.71
C ILE A 187 -5.47 -14.24 2.70
N THR A 188 -4.87 -13.98 3.87
CA THR A 188 -3.73 -13.05 3.98
C THR A 188 -2.52 -13.55 3.20
N LEU A 189 -2.23 -14.84 3.27
CA LEU A 189 -1.13 -15.45 2.50
C LEU A 189 -1.37 -15.32 0.99
N VAL A 190 -2.60 -15.58 0.52
CA VAL A 190 -2.98 -15.40 -0.89
C VAL A 190 -2.85 -13.94 -1.31
N GLY A 191 -3.28 -13.00 -0.48
CA GLY A 191 -3.12 -11.57 -0.72
C GLY A 191 -1.65 -11.15 -0.86
N LEU A 192 -0.76 -11.68 -0.01
CA LEU A 192 0.68 -11.41 -0.07
C LEU A 192 1.29 -11.96 -1.36
N ILE A 193 0.99 -13.22 -1.71
CA ILE A 193 1.48 -13.84 -2.96
C ILE A 193 0.98 -13.06 -4.17
N SER A 194 -0.31 -12.69 -4.20
CA SER A 194 -0.90 -11.90 -5.27
C SER A 194 -0.21 -10.54 -5.42
N THR A 195 0.15 -9.89 -4.31
CA THR A 195 0.85 -8.59 -4.32
C THR A 195 2.25 -8.71 -4.92
N ILE A 196 3.00 -9.77 -4.57
CA ILE A 196 4.32 -10.03 -5.12
C ILE A 196 4.25 -10.27 -6.64
N LEU A 197 3.31 -11.14 -7.07
CA LEU A 197 3.12 -11.44 -8.49
C LEU A 197 2.70 -10.20 -9.28
N PHE A 198 1.82 -9.37 -8.72
CA PHE A 198 1.39 -8.12 -9.34
C PHE A 198 2.55 -7.13 -9.47
N SER A 199 3.36 -6.98 -8.42
CA SER A 199 4.55 -6.12 -8.45
C SER A 199 5.53 -6.53 -9.56
N GLN A 200 5.81 -7.83 -9.69
CA GLN A 200 6.68 -8.35 -10.75
C GLN A 200 6.10 -8.08 -12.15
N GLN A 201 4.78 -8.23 -12.32
CA GLN A 201 4.12 -7.92 -13.58
C GLN A 201 4.26 -6.44 -13.94
N VAL A 202 3.97 -5.52 -13.02
CA VAL A 202 4.11 -4.06 -13.25
C VAL A 202 5.53 -3.69 -13.65
N VAL A 203 6.54 -4.25 -12.97
CA VAL A 203 7.95 -4.03 -13.31
C VAL A 203 8.24 -4.51 -14.74
N SER A 204 7.77 -5.70 -15.09
CA SER A 204 8.05 -6.31 -16.40
C SER A 204 7.30 -5.68 -17.58
N LEU A 205 6.05 -5.23 -17.36
CA LEU A 205 5.14 -4.77 -18.40
C LEU A 205 5.12 -3.25 -18.58
N ILE A 206 5.50 -2.49 -17.56
CA ILE A 206 5.43 -1.02 -17.60
C ILE A 206 6.81 -0.42 -17.37
N ILE A 207 7.44 -0.73 -16.23
CA ILE A 207 8.68 -0.04 -15.82
C ILE A 207 9.85 -0.37 -16.76
N ARG A 208 10.08 -1.66 -17.07
CA ARG A 208 11.18 -2.08 -17.95
C ARG A 208 11.07 -1.50 -19.37
N PRO A 209 9.91 -1.57 -20.05
CA PRO A 209 9.67 -0.86 -21.32
C PRO A 209 10.00 0.62 -21.26
N LEU A 210 9.47 1.34 -20.29
CA LEU A 210 9.70 2.78 -20.15
C LEU A 210 11.18 3.11 -19.95
N GLN A 211 11.90 2.33 -19.14
CA GLN A 211 13.34 2.49 -18.96
C GLN A 211 14.12 2.24 -20.26
N ARG A 212 13.70 1.26 -21.07
CA ARG A 212 14.32 1.01 -22.38
C ARG A 212 14.08 2.18 -23.33
N GLN A 213 12.84 2.66 -23.43
CA GLN A 213 12.49 3.78 -24.30
C GLN A 213 13.24 5.06 -23.88
N SER A 214 13.29 5.36 -22.58
CA SER A 214 14.05 6.50 -22.04
C SER A 214 15.53 6.44 -22.42
N ARG A 215 16.18 5.28 -22.25
CA ARG A 215 17.60 5.11 -22.60
C ARG A 215 17.86 5.29 -24.09
N THR A 216 16.95 4.85 -24.96
CA THR A 216 17.09 5.04 -26.41
C THR A 216 16.97 6.52 -26.77
N ILE A 217 16.01 7.25 -26.17
CA ILE A 217 15.85 8.69 -26.38
C ILE A 217 17.08 9.48 -25.91
N ASP A 218 17.65 9.11 -24.75
CA ASP A 218 18.89 9.71 -24.26
C ASP A 218 20.04 9.52 -25.27
N ARG A 219 20.20 8.31 -25.82
CA ARG A 219 21.25 8.01 -26.83
C ARG A 219 21.08 8.79 -28.13
N VAL A 220 19.84 8.93 -28.63
CA VAL A 220 19.55 9.76 -29.80
C VAL A 220 19.94 11.23 -29.53
N THR A 221 19.69 11.72 -28.32
CA THR A 221 20.06 13.09 -27.91
C THR A 221 21.59 13.29 -27.91
N PHE A 222 22.38 12.23 -27.69
CA PHE A 222 23.84 12.26 -27.78
C PHE A 222 24.40 12.04 -29.20
N GLY A 223 23.55 12.03 -30.23
CA GLY A 223 23.97 12.01 -31.64
C GLY A 223 23.96 10.63 -32.30
N GLU A 224 23.47 9.59 -31.63
CA GLU A 224 23.23 8.27 -32.24
C GLU A 224 21.85 8.22 -32.90
N ILE A 225 21.70 8.91 -34.03
CA ILE A 225 20.39 9.19 -34.64
C ILE A 225 19.80 7.97 -35.36
N GLU A 226 20.64 7.01 -35.77
CA GLU A 226 20.23 5.78 -36.45
C GLU A 226 19.46 4.79 -35.54
N LEU A 227 19.36 5.05 -34.23
CA LEU A 227 18.65 4.19 -33.30
C LEU A 227 17.13 4.43 -33.35
N ARG A 228 16.38 3.42 -33.82
CA ARG A 228 14.92 3.39 -33.72
C ARG A 228 14.45 2.67 -32.46
N LEU A 229 13.36 3.16 -31.87
CA LEU A 229 12.67 2.45 -30.80
C LEU A 229 11.98 1.22 -31.42
N PRO A 230 12.30 -0.01 -30.95
CA PRO A 230 11.62 -1.20 -31.45
C PRO A 230 10.12 -1.10 -31.12
N PRO A 231 9.24 -1.57 -32.03
CA PRO A 231 7.82 -1.66 -31.72
C PRO A 231 7.66 -2.55 -30.48
N GLU A 232 7.18 -1.95 -29.40
CA GLU A 232 6.77 -2.67 -28.19
C GLU A 232 5.46 -3.43 -28.48
N ARG A 233 4.88 -4.10 -27.48
CA ARG A 233 3.59 -4.79 -27.67
C ARG A 233 2.42 -3.80 -27.49
N GLU A 234 1.42 -3.96 -28.35
CA GLU A 234 0.13 -3.26 -28.43
C GLU A 234 -0.31 -2.50 -27.17
N GLY A 235 -0.54 -1.19 -27.32
CA GLY A 235 -1.08 -0.32 -26.27
C GLY A 235 -0.52 1.11 -26.35
N ALA A 236 -0.74 1.89 -25.29
CA ALA A 236 -0.27 3.28 -25.21
C ALA A 236 1.26 3.43 -25.38
N LEU A 237 2.04 2.42 -24.98
CA LEU A 237 3.50 2.40 -25.13
C LEU A 237 3.96 2.29 -26.60
N ASN A 238 3.16 1.67 -27.48
CA ASN A 238 3.45 1.65 -28.93
C ASN A 238 3.16 2.99 -29.57
N SER A 239 2.04 3.61 -29.23
CA SER A 239 1.72 4.96 -29.69
C SER A 239 2.83 5.95 -29.30
N LEU A 240 3.42 5.78 -28.12
CA LEU A 240 4.56 6.57 -27.67
C LEU A 240 5.85 6.26 -28.47
N ALA A 241 6.15 4.97 -28.71
CA ALA A 241 7.30 4.58 -29.53
C ALA A 241 7.18 5.11 -30.97
N ASP A 242 5.99 5.05 -31.55
CA ASP A 242 5.70 5.57 -32.90
C ASP A 242 5.86 7.09 -32.94
N SER A 243 5.33 7.79 -31.94
CA SER A 243 5.46 9.25 -31.82
C SER A 243 6.92 9.67 -31.65
N ALA A 244 7.68 8.94 -30.83
CA ALA A 244 9.10 9.19 -30.65
C ALA A 244 9.91 8.89 -31.93
N ASN A 245 9.64 7.78 -32.62
CA ASN A 245 10.29 7.49 -33.90
C ASN A 245 10.02 8.57 -34.96
N ARG A 246 8.81 9.11 -35.03
CA ARG A 246 8.49 10.26 -35.93
C ARG A 246 9.29 11.52 -35.58
N LEU A 247 9.53 11.77 -34.28
CA LEU A 247 10.37 12.89 -33.85
C LEU A 247 11.84 12.66 -34.24
N ILE A 248 12.34 11.43 -34.12
CA ILE A 248 13.70 11.07 -34.56
C ILE A 248 13.82 11.28 -36.08
N GLU A 249 12.87 10.79 -36.88
CA GLU A 249 12.86 10.97 -38.34
C GLU A 249 12.82 12.46 -38.75
N ASN A 250 12.00 13.27 -38.08
CA ASN A 250 11.97 14.71 -38.32
C ASN A 250 13.30 15.39 -37.96
N TYR A 251 13.93 14.96 -36.86
CA TYR A 251 15.22 15.49 -36.43
C TYR A 251 16.35 15.13 -37.40
N GLU A 252 16.36 13.90 -37.93
CA GLU A 252 17.27 13.47 -38.99
C GLU A 252 17.12 14.35 -40.24
N ALA A 253 15.89 14.54 -40.71
CA ALA A 253 15.60 15.35 -41.90
C ALA A 253 16.09 16.80 -41.74
N ILE A 254 15.82 17.44 -40.59
CA ILE A 254 16.28 18.81 -40.30
C ILE A 254 17.82 18.89 -40.28
N HIS A 255 18.50 17.90 -39.70
CA HIS A 255 19.97 17.88 -39.67
C HIS A 255 20.57 17.66 -41.05
N GLU A 256 20.00 16.77 -41.85
CA GLU A 256 20.46 16.50 -43.21
C GLU A 256 20.32 17.76 -44.09
N ASP A 257 19.16 18.42 -44.04
CA ASP A 257 18.91 19.68 -44.74
C ASP A 257 19.88 20.77 -44.31
N GLY A 258 20.11 20.92 -43.00
CA GLY A 258 21.09 21.86 -42.46
C GLY A 258 22.51 21.59 -42.98
N ARG A 259 22.92 20.32 -43.07
CA ARG A 259 24.23 19.94 -43.64
C ARG A 259 24.31 20.26 -45.13
N HIS A 260 23.24 20.04 -45.89
CA HIS A 260 23.19 20.39 -47.31
C HIS A 260 23.27 21.91 -47.50
N GLN A 261 22.58 22.69 -46.68
CA GLN A 261 22.61 24.15 -46.74
C GLN A 261 24.01 24.69 -46.41
N ILE A 262 24.66 24.20 -45.35
CA ILE A 262 26.03 24.60 -45.00
C ILE A 262 27.02 24.25 -46.13
N LYS A 263 26.89 23.05 -46.73
CA LYS A 263 27.72 22.66 -47.88
C LYS A 263 27.45 23.54 -49.09
N ALA A 264 26.19 23.89 -49.37
CA ALA A 264 25.80 24.74 -50.48
C ALA A 264 26.36 26.16 -50.29
N GLU A 265 26.16 26.78 -49.13
CA GLU A 265 26.71 28.09 -48.78
C GLU A 265 28.24 28.11 -48.93
N ARG A 266 28.93 27.09 -48.41
CA ARG A 266 30.38 26.94 -48.58
C ARG A 266 30.78 26.85 -50.06
N ARG A 267 30.02 26.10 -50.87
CA ARG A 267 30.29 25.95 -52.30
C ARG A 267 30.07 27.27 -53.06
N TYR A 268 29.05 28.03 -52.69
CA TYR A 268 28.82 29.38 -53.23
C TYR A 268 29.95 30.33 -52.85
N SER A 269 30.39 30.34 -51.59
CA SER A 269 31.55 31.16 -51.17
C SER A 269 32.82 30.80 -51.93
N LEU A 270 33.08 29.51 -52.16
CA LEU A 270 34.23 29.06 -52.95
C LEU A 270 34.11 29.45 -54.43
N ALA A 271 32.93 29.33 -55.02
CA ALA A 271 32.69 29.72 -56.42
C ALA A 271 32.84 31.24 -56.63
N LEU A 272 32.45 32.06 -55.65
CA LEU A 272 32.68 33.51 -55.69
C LEU A 272 34.16 33.87 -55.68
N VAL A 273 34.97 33.17 -54.87
CA VAL A 273 36.43 33.34 -54.87
C VAL A 273 37.03 32.90 -56.21
N GLU A 274 36.54 31.79 -56.77
CA GLU A 274 37.01 31.28 -58.07
C GLU A 274 36.68 32.22 -59.25
N ALA A 275 35.59 33.00 -59.15
CA ALA A 275 35.11 33.88 -60.23
C ALA A 275 35.97 35.15 -60.43
N PHE A 276 36.88 35.47 -59.53
CA PHE A 276 37.79 36.61 -59.72
C PHE A 276 38.77 36.33 -60.87
N ARG A 277 38.81 37.23 -61.87
CA ARG A 277 39.75 37.14 -63.01
C ARG A 277 41.19 37.48 -62.63
N VAL A 278 41.37 38.18 -61.51
CA VAL A 278 42.67 38.52 -60.94
C VAL A 278 43.11 37.41 -60.00
N PRO A 279 44.40 37.00 -59.96
CA PRO A 279 44.89 36.05 -58.98
C PRO A 279 44.52 36.47 -57.55
N ALA A 280 43.72 35.65 -56.86
CA ALA A 280 43.16 35.91 -55.55
C ALA A 280 43.51 34.79 -54.56
N LEU A 281 44.04 35.17 -53.40
CA LEU A 281 44.42 34.29 -52.31
C LEU A 281 43.67 34.70 -51.05
N LEU A 282 43.07 33.72 -50.37
CA LEU A 282 42.46 33.91 -49.06
C LEU A 282 43.38 33.32 -47.98
N LEU A 283 43.87 34.18 -47.10
CA LEU A 283 44.76 33.80 -46.00
C LEU A 283 44.04 33.85 -44.64
N ASP A 284 44.39 32.94 -43.75
CA ASP A 284 43.95 32.95 -42.34
C ASP A 284 44.65 34.06 -41.54
N GLY A 285 44.21 34.30 -40.30
CA GLY A 285 44.81 35.25 -39.36
C GLY A 285 46.30 34.97 -39.06
N ASN A 286 46.74 33.73 -39.27
CA ASN A 286 48.15 33.32 -39.15
C ASN A 286 48.91 33.33 -40.49
N GLY A 287 48.36 33.90 -41.57
CA GLY A 287 49.00 34.00 -42.89
C GLY A 287 49.06 32.69 -43.69
N SER A 288 48.39 31.63 -43.22
CA SER A 288 48.30 30.35 -43.95
C SER A 288 47.27 30.41 -45.07
N LEU A 289 47.58 29.82 -46.23
CA LEU A 289 46.68 29.78 -47.37
C LEU A 289 45.48 28.86 -47.10
N ILE A 290 44.26 29.42 -47.22
CA ILE A 290 43.01 28.66 -47.06
C ILE A 290 42.42 28.31 -48.42
N VAL A 291 42.32 29.29 -49.33
CA VAL A 291 41.74 29.11 -50.67
C VAL A 291 42.49 29.98 -51.69
N SER A 292 42.67 29.47 -52.90
CA SER A 292 43.26 30.20 -54.03
C SER A 292 42.42 29.97 -55.29
N ASN A 293 42.13 31.03 -56.05
CA ASN A 293 41.42 30.87 -57.32
C ASN A 293 42.29 30.23 -58.42
N SER A 294 41.70 29.87 -59.57
CA SER A 294 42.42 29.32 -60.71
C SER A 294 43.55 30.21 -61.21
N ALA A 295 43.32 31.53 -61.32
CA ALA A 295 44.32 32.51 -61.75
C ALA A 295 45.53 32.59 -60.81
N ALA A 296 45.32 32.44 -59.50
CA ALA A 296 46.41 32.32 -58.53
C ALA A 296 47.12 30.97 -58.66
N ARG A 297 46.38 29.86 -58.82
CA ARG A 297 47.01 28.55 -59.00
C ARG A 297 47.90 28.50 -60.23
N GLU A 298 47.48 29.08 -61.35
CA GLU A 298 48.31 29.21 -62.55
C GLU A 298 49.59 30.03 -62.32
N LEU A 299 49.53 31.05 -61.45
CA LEU A 299 50.70 31.86 -61.09
C LEU A 299 51.72 31.08 -60.23
N PHE A 300 51.24 30.15 -59.41
CA PHE A 300 52.04 29.39 -58.44
C PHE A 300 52.28 27.93 -58.85
N THR A 301 51.93 27.49 -60.07
CA THR A 301 52.24 26.15 -60.58
C THR A 301 53.67 26.06 -61.13
N GLY A 302 54.52 25.23 -60.50
CA GLY A 302 55.90 24.95 -60.90
C GLY A 302 56.78 24.46 -59.72
N THR A 303 58.01 24.01 -59.99
CA THR A 303 58.97 23.53 -58.97
C THR A 303 59.32 24.58 -57.91
N ASP A 304 59.17 25.88 -58.22
CA ASP A 304 59.43 27.01 -57.32
C ASP A 304 58.15 27.60 -56.69
N GLY A 305 56.98 26.99 -56.90
CA GLY A 305 55.70 27.53 -56.47
C GLY A 305 55.58 27.73 -54.94
N ARG A 306 56.17 26.80 -54.17
CA ARG A 306 56.22 26.88 -52.69
C ARG A 306 57.10 28.03 -52.20
N ALA A 307 58.28 28.19 -52.79
CA ALA A 307 59.21 29.27 -52.44
C ALA A 307 58.61 30.66 -52.77
N ARG A 308 57.86 30.76 -53.87
CA ARG A 308 57.13 31.98 -54.24
C ARG A 308 55.98 32.29 -53.29
N LEU A 309 55.29 31.28 -52.78
CA LEU A 309 54.21 31.45 -51.81
C LEU A 309 54.75 31.85 -50.43
N GLU A 310 55.86 31.27 -49.99
CA GLU A 310 56.57 31.64 -48.75
C GLU A 310 57.15 33.06 -48.83
N ALA A 311 57.71 33.46 -49.98
CA ALA A 311 58.17 34.83 -50.20
C ALA A 311 57.00 35.84 -50.17
N LEU A 312 55.85 35.48 -50.74
CA LEU A 312 54.63 36.29 -50.71
C LEU A 312 54.09 36.43 -49.27
N THR A 313 53.98 35.33 -48.52
CA THR A 313 53.49 35.37 -47.13
C THR A 313 54.46 36.11 -46.20
N ALA A 314 55.77 35.98 -46.41
CA ALA A 314 56.79 36.74 -45.68
C ALA A 314 56.72 38.25 -45.98
N ALA A 315 56.53 38.63 -47.24
CA ALA A 315 56.37 40.04 -47.63
C ALA A 315 55.08 40.66 -47.05
N LEU A 316 54.01 39.88 -46.95
CA LEU A 316 52.71 40.30 -46.43
C LEU A 316 52.63 40.33 -44.89
N GLY A 317 53.39 39.46 -44.21
CA GLY A 317 53.46 39.39 -42.73
C GLY A 317 54.00 40.67 -42.08
N ASN A 318 54.78 41.47 -42.82
CA ASN A 318 55.37 42.71 -42.34
C ASN A 318 54.44 43.95 -42.42
N GLY A 319 53.16 43.77 -42.74
CA GLY A 319 52.14 44.82 -42.59
C GLY A 319 52.11 45.91 -43.66
N ALA A 320 52.87 45.79 -44.76
CA ALA A 320 52.87 46.78 -45.83
C ALA A 320 51.93 46.37 -46.97
N ALA A 321 50.76 47.02 -47.06
CA ALA A 321 50.04 47.14 -48.33
C ALA A 321 50.23 48.58 -48.85
N PRO A 322 50.46 48.79 -50.16
CA PRO A 322 50.62 47.81 -51.22
C PRO A 322 52.10 47.42 -51.41
N ALA A 323 52.42 46.13 -51.26
CA ALA A 323 53.74 45.61 -51.61
C ALA A 323 53.77 45.30 -53.11
N THR A 324 54.76 45.85 -53.80
CA THR A 324 55.06 45.50 -55.19
C THR A 324 55.95 44.26 -55.16
N ILE A 325 55.45 43.13 -55.67
CA ILE A 325 56.12 41.84 -55.59
C ILE A 325 56.50 41.42 -57.01
N GLN A 326 57.80 41.19 -57.24
CA GLN A 326 58.26 40.55 -58.46
C GLN A 326 58.06 39.04 -58.33
N LEU A 327 57.20 38.48 -59.17
CA LEU A 327 56.98 37.05 -59.27
C LEU A 327 57.37 36.60 -60.68
N ALA A 328 58.39 35.74 -60.74
CA ALA A 328 59.08 35.38 -61.97
C ALA A 328 59.67 36.63 -62.67
N ASP A 329 59.00 37.11 -63.72
CA ASP A 329 59.47 38.13 -64.67
C ASP A 329 58.47 39.29 -64.83
N ARG A 330 57.46 39.36 -63.94
CA ARG A 330 56.42 40.38 -63.94
C ARG A 330 56.23 40.96 -62.54
N THR A 331 55.98 42.25 -62.51
CA THR A 331 55.74 42.99 -61.28
C THR A 331 54.24 42.95 -60.99
N TYR A 332 53.86 42.45 -59.82
CA TYR A 332 52.47 42.44 -59.36
C TYR A 332 52.31 43.39 -58.18
N ARG A 333 51.23 44.15 -58.17
CA ARG A 333 50.79 44.93 -57.02
C ARG A 333 49.87 44.08 -56.18
N ALA A 334 50.30 43.77 -54.95
CA ALA A 334 49.47 43.07 -53.99
C ALA A 334 48.57 44.08 -53.25
N GLU A 335 47.26 44.02 -53.50
CA GLU A 335 46.27 44.73 -52.70
C GLU A 335 45.71 43.79 -51.64
N CYS A 336 45.93 44.14 -50.37
CA CYS A 336 45.41 43.38 -49.24
C CYS A 336 44.16 44.04 -48.70
N ARG A 337 43.01 43.43 -48.93
CA ARG A 337 41.75 43.88 -48.33
C ARG A 337 41.44 43.01 -47.11
N PRO A 338 41.16 43.62 -45.93
CA PRO A 338 40.65 42.85 -44.80
C PRO A 338 39.29 42.26 -45.20
N CYS A 339 39.09 40.96 -44.97
CA CYS A 339 37.74 40.41 -45.02
C CYS A 339 36.95 41.08 -43.90
N GLY A 340 35.82 41.72 -44.21
CA GLY A 340 34.92 42.22 -43.17
C GLY A 340 34.59 41.10 -42.17
N GLN A 341 34.48 41.43 -40.88
CA GLN A 341 34.17 40.47 -39.83
C GLN A 341 32.82 39.80 -40.10
N ILE A 342 32.85 38.62 -40.71
CA ILE A 342 31.69 37.74 -40.81
C ILE A 342 32.00 36.52 -39.96
N ARG A 343 31.30 36.43 -38.81
CA ARG A 343 31.31 35.27 -37.89
C ARG A 343 32.70 34.79 -37.45
N GLY A 344 33.51 35.68 -36.87
CA GLY A 344 34.75 35.28 -36.16
C GLY A 344 35.94 34.88 -37.03
N PHE A 345 35.80 34.92 -38.36
CA PHE A 345 36.92 34.72 -39.27
C PHE A 345 37.70 36.02 -39.47
N THR A 346 38.99 35.99 -39.11
CA THR A 346 39.89 37.14 -39.26
C THR A 346 40.90 36.81 -40.35
N GLY A 347 40.50 37.02 -41.61
CA GLY A 347 41.34 36.72 -42.77
C GLY A 347 41.56 37.94 -43.66
N ARG A 348 42.50 37.81 -44.61
CA ARG A 348 42.79 38.85 -45.61
C ARG A 348 42.66 38.24 -47.01
N VAL A 349 42.00 38.96 -47.91
CA VAL A 349 42.06 38.64 -49.34
C VAL A 349 43.23 39.41 -49.93
N VAL A 350 44.10 38.70 -50.62
CA VAL A 350 45.20 39.28 -51.39
C VAL A 350 44.85 39.16 -52.85
N LEU A 351 44.70 40.31 -53.51
CA LEU A 351 44.50 40.41 -54.96
C LEU A 351 45.84 40.82 -55.57
N LEU A 352 46.28 40.11 -56.61
CA LEU A 352 47.54 40.39 -57.30
C LEU A 352 47.25 40.97 -58.69
N GLU A 353 47.25 42.28 -58.80
CA GLU A 353 47.08 42.96 -60.10
C GLU A 353 48.43 43.10 -60.80
N PRO A 354 48.53 42.87 -62.12
CA PRO A 354 49.75 43.19 -62.86
C PRO A 354 49.98 44.70 -62.80
N ALA A 355 51.19 45.11 -62.37
CA ALA A 355 51.59 46.51 -62.23
C ALA A 355 51.93 47.18 -63.56
#